data_AF-A0A7S0EAM6-F1
#
_entry.id   AF-A0A7S0EAM6-F1
#
_cell.length_a   1.000
_cell.length_b   1.000
_cell.length_c   1.000
_cell.angle_alpha   90.00
_cell.angle_beta   90.00
_cell.angle_gamma   90.00
#
_symmetry.space_group_name_H-M   'P 1'
#
loop_
_entity.id
_entity.type
_entity.pdbx_description
1 polymer ?
#
loop_
_entity_poly.entity_id
_entity_poly.type
_entity_poly.pdbx_seq_one_letter_code
_entity_poly.pdbx_strand_id
1 'polypeptide(L)'
;EVTPDDEVVRNAMRVLGKIVGEGACEQPSGYKITRWGQDPFAWGSYSFVAIGCTPEDMDALARPLDNNKLFFAGEHTNSEHPSTVHGAFISGRRVARELLVTWHGHGEDQDRSYDMIAYEAEWLPEQSSCALCGGRETGGMEGGLLGPFKAGGGSNRIIFVHANCALYTPEIGKAGSRWFNISKAVRRGRRLRCSRCGQNGATI
;
A
#
# COMPACT_ATOMS: atom_id res chain seq x y z
N GLU A 1 -12.06 -13.22 -31.83
CA GLU A 1 -12.02 -12.55 -33.15
C GLU A 1 -11.34 -11.21 -32.97
N VAL A 2 -10.36 -10.86 -33.81
CA VAL A 2 -9.57 -9.63 -33.65
C VAL A 2 -9.90 -8.71 -34.81
N THR A 3 -10.60 -7.61 -34.55
CA THR A 3 -10.90 -6.60 -35.56
C THR A 3 -9.60 -6.00 -36.12
N PRO A 4 -9.39 -5.99 -37.45
CA PRO A 4 -8.22 -5.37 -38.07
C PRO A 4 -8.02 -3.90 -37.70
N ASP A 5 -6.78 -3.44 -37.67
CA ASP A 5 -6.41 -2.10 -37.22
C ASP A 5 -7.05 -0.99 -38.06
N ASP A 6 -7.10 -1.15 -39.38
CA ASP A 6 -7.70 -0.19 -40.32
C ASP A 6 -9.21 -0.01 -40.08
N GLU A 7 -9.90 -1.09 -39.70
CA GLU A 7 -11.31 -1.06 -39.37
C GLU A 7 -11.55 -0.32 -38.04
N VAL A 8 -10.71 -0.57 -37.02
CA VAL A 8 -10.74 0.17 -35.74
C VAL A 8 -10.54 1.67 -35.97
N VAL A 9 -9.55 2.04 -36.77
CA VAL A 9 -9.26 3.46 -37.12
C VAL A 9 -10.43 4.08 -37.88
N ARG A 10 -10.97 3.39 -38.90
CA ARG A 10 -12.12 3.87 -39.68
C ARG A 10 -13.35 4.09 -38.80
N ASN A 11 -13.59 3.19 -37.85
CA ASN A 11 -14.69 3.31 -36.90
C ASN A 11 -14.50 4.48 -35.95
N ALA A 12 -13.29 4.68 -35.41
CA ALA A 12 -12.96 5.82 -34.56
C ALA A 12 -13.15 7.15 -35.30
N MET A 13 -12.63 7.27 -36.53
CA MET A 13 -12.77 8.48 -37.35
C MET A 13 -14.22 8.79 -37.71
N ARG A 14 -15.04 7.77 -37.97
CA ARG A 14 -16.48 7.94 -38.20
C ARG A 14 -17.19 8.50 -36.98
N VAL A 15 -16.87 7.99 -35.78
CA VAL A 15 -17.46 8.50 -34.53
C VAL A 15 -17.00 9.93 -34.27
N LEU A 16 -15.71 10.22 -34.45
CA LEU A 16 -15.16 11.57 -34.30
C LEU A 16 -15.84 12.57 -35.24
N GLY A 17 -16.05 12.21 -36.50
CA GLY A 17 -16.74 13.05 -37.50
C GLY A 17 -18.16 13.45 -37.07
N LYS A 18 -18.87 12.58 -36.35
CA LYS A 18 -20.20 12.94 -35.81
C LYS A 18 -20.16 14.02 -34.72
N ILE A 19 -19.01 14.18 -34.05
CA ILE A 19 -18.82 15.15 -32.97
C ILE A 19 -18.34 16.49 -33.53
N VAL A 20 -17.38 16.44 -34.45
CA VAL A 20 -16.64 17.63 -34.93
C VAL A 20 -17.08 18.13 -36.31
N GLY A 21 -17.97 17.40 -37.00
CA GLY A 21 -18.42 17.68 -38.36
C GLY A 21 -17.81 16.69 -39.37
N GLU A 22 -18.65 16.20 -40.28
CA GLU A 22 -18.19 15.28 -41.33
C GLU A 22 -17.18 15.97 -42.25
N GLY A 23 -16.03 15.33 -42.48
CA GLY A 23 -14.95 15.89 -43.28
C GLY A 23 -14.12 16.98 -42.57
N ALA A 24 -14.45 17.35 -41.32
CA ALA A 24 -13.69 18.36 -40.57
C ALA A 24 -12.35 17.85 -40.03
N CYS A 25 -12.15 16.52 -39.95
CA CYS A 25 -10.89 15.90 -39.54
C CYS A 25 -10.25 15.14 -40.70
N GLU A 26 -8.96 15.40 -40.92
CA GLU A 26 -8.09 14.61 -41.80
C GLU A 26 -7.82 13.22 -41.22
N GLN A 27 -7.32 12.30 -42.05
CA GLN A 27 -6.89 10.98 -41.59
C GLN A 27 -5.69 11.11 -40.64
N PRO A 28 -5.59 10.24 -39.61
CA PRO A 28 -4.47 10.31 -38.67
C PRO A 28 -3.16 9.98 -39.38
N SER A 29 -2.12 10.75 -39.10
CA SER A 29 -0.75 10.50 -39.62
C SER A 29 -0.11 9.24 -39.04
N GLY A 30 -0.67 8.70 -37.95
CA GLY A 30 -0.28 7.43 -37.35
C GLY A 30 -1.27 7.01 -36.26
N TYR A 31 -1.25 5.72 -35.92
CA TYR A 31 -2.08 5.15 -34.86
C TYR A 31 -1.32 4.07 -34.09
N LYS A 32 -1.75 3.82 -32.85
CA LYS A 32 -1.29 2.69 -32.04
C LYS A 32 -2.49 2.08 -31.34
N ILE A 33 -2.77 0.82 -31.64
CA ILE A 33 -3.88 0.05 -31.05
C ILE A 33 -3.28 -0.95 -30.08
N THR A 34 -3.78 -0.98 -28.85
CA THR A 34 -3.35 -1.94 -27.82
C THR A 34 -4.28 -3.14 -27.82
N ARG A 35 -3.72 -4.33 -27.58
CA ARG A 35 -4.45 -5.60 -27.49
C ARG A 35 -4.02 -6.35 -26.24
N TRP A 36 -4.23 -5.71 -25.08
CA TRP A 36 -3.77 -6.22 -23.77
C TRP A 36 -4.16 -7.68 -23.48
N GLY A 37 -5.36 -8.10 -23.87
CA GLY A 37 -5.82 -9.49 -23.71
C GLY A 37 -5.07 -10.52 -24.58
N GLN A 38 -4.25 -10.08 -25.55
CA GLN A 38 -3.42 -10.94 -26.41
C GLN A 38 -1.92 -10.76 -26.12
N ASP A 39 -1.54 -9.81 -25.27
CA ASP A 39 -0.15 -9.63 -24.88
C ASP A 39 0.26 -10.80 -23.97
N PRO A 40 1.26 -11.63 -24.37
CA PRO A 40 1.64 -12.82 -23.60
C PRO A 40 2.26 -12.50 -22.24
N PHE A 41 2.60 -11.23 -21.99
CA PHE A 41 3.14 -10.77 -20.70
C PHE A 41 2.09 -10.14 -19.80
N ALA A 42 0.87 -9.88 -20.30
CA ALA A 42 -0.18 -9.22 -19.52
C ALA A 42 -1.50 -10.02 -19.45
N TRP A 43 -1.91 -10.68 -20.55
CA TRP A 43 -3.16 -11.44 -20.65
C TRP A 43 -4.44 -10.67 -20.28
N GLY A 44 -4.37 -9.34 -20.20
CA GLY A 44 -5.44 -8.48 -19.70
C GLY A 44 -4.91 -7.08 -19.40
N SER A 45 -5.81 -6.17 -19.03
CA SER A 45 -5.45 -4.80 -18.67
C SER A 45 -5.05 -4.68 -17.20
N TYR A 46 -5.95 -5.09 -16.31
CA TYR A 46 -5.80 -5.00 -14.86
C TYR A 46 -6.88 -5.86 -14.18
N SER A 47 -6.67 -6.20 -12.92
CA SER A 47 -7.62 -6.95 -12.09
C SER A 47 -8.92 -6.17 -11.85
N PHE A 48 -9.98 -6.87 -11.49
CA PHE A 48 -11.22 -6.31 -10.95
C PHE A 48 -11.88 -7.34 -10.02
N VAL A 49 -12.74 -6.89 -9.12
CA VAL A 49 -13.51 -7.81 -8.24
C VAL A 49 -14.70 -8.35 -9.03
N ALA A 50 -14.59 -9.60 -9.48
CA ALA A 50 -15.66 -10.27 -10.21
C ALA A 50 -16.88 -10.59 -9.31
N ILE A 51 -18.02 -10.90 -9.93
CA ILE A 51 -19.21 -11.37 -9.20
C ILE A 51 -18.85 -12.65 -8.43
N GLY A 52 -19.10 -12.63 -7.12
CA GLY A 52 -18.77 -13.74 -6.22
C GLY A 52 -17.36 -13.67 -5.62
N CYS A 53 -16.53 -12.72 -6.05
CA CYS A 53 -15.25 -12.42 -5.43
C CYS A 53 -15.38 -11.26 -4.44
N THR A 54 -14.44 -11.17 -3.52
CA THR A 54 -14.34 -10.07 -2.55
C THR A 54 -12.90 -9.54 -2.49
N PRO A 55 -12.65 -8.34 -1.91
CA PRO A 55 -11.29 -7.83 -1.75
C PRO A 55 -10.35 -8.78 -0.99
N GLU A 56 -10.89 -9.64 -0.13
CA GLU A 56 -10.15 -10.69 0.59
C GLU A 56 -9.50 -11.72 -0.35
N ASP A 57 -10.00 -11.89 -1.57
CA ASP A 57 -9.35 -12.74 -2.58
C ASP A 57 -8.00 -12.15 -3.01
N MET A 58 -7.89 -10.82 -3.10
CA MET A 58 -6.61 -10.15 -3.37
C MET A 58 -5.66 -10.24 -2.18
N ASP A 59 -6.20 -10.15 -0.96
CA ASP A 59 -5.41 -10.38 0.26
C ASP A 59 -4.90 -11.82 0.33
N ALA A 60 -5.67 -12.79 -0.18
CA ALA A 60 -5.24 -14.17 -0.31
C ALA A 60 -4.10 -14.31 -1.34
N LEU A 61 -4.22 -13.67 -2.51
CA LEU A 61 -3.15 -13.63 -3.52
C LEU A 61 -1.86 -12.99 -2.99
N ALA A 62 -1.97 -12.01 -2.08
CA ALA A 62 -0.82 -11.33 -1.49
C ALA A 62 -0.02 -12.20 -0.50
N ARG A 63 -0.56 -13.35 -0.05
CA ARG A 63 0.08 -14.19 0.98
C ARG A 63 1.32 -14.91 0.43
N PRO A 64 2.43 -14.93 1.17
CA PRO A 64 3.58 -15.72 0.78
C PRO A 64 3.31 -17.23 0.87
N LEU A 65 4.02 -18.01 0.06
CA LEU A 65 3.93 -19.47 -0.03
C LEU A 65 5.29 -20.14 0.25
N ASP A 66 5.27 -21.48 0.40
CA ASP A 66 6.43 -22.33 0.68
C ASP A 66 7.29 -21.79 1.84
N ASN A 67 6.69 -21.68 3.03
CA ASN A 67 7.36 -21.20 4.24
C ASN A 67 8.12 -19.88 4.03
N ASN A 68 7.46 -18.89 3.42
CA ASN A 68 8.02 -17.58 3.09
C ASN A 68 9.20 -17.62 2.12
N LYS A 69 9.19 -18.53 1.13
CA LYS A 69 10.19 -18.53 0.04
C LYS A 69 9.67 -17.89 -1.24
N LEU A 70 8.35 -17.87 -1.43
CA LEU A 70 7.70 -17.28 -2.59
C LEU A 70 6.76 -16.16 -2.14
N PHE A 71 6.94 -14.96 -2.69
CA PHE A 71 6.15 -13.78 -2.36
C PHE A 71 5.50 -13.20 -3.61
N PHE A 72 4.35 -12.56 -3.43
CA PHE A 72 3.56 -11.98 -4.52
C PHE A 72 3.34 -10.48 -4.29
N ALA A 73 3.74 -9.71 -5.30
CA ALA A 73 3.49 -8.27 -5.43
C ALA A 73 2.84 -7.99 -6.78
N GLY A 74 2.25 -6.81 -6.91
CA GLY A 74 1.53 -6.39 -8.11
C GLY A 74 0.21 -5.73 -7.77
N GLU A 75 -0.43 -5.13 -8.78
CA GLU A 75 -1.71 -4.44 -8.61
C GLU A 75 -2.82 -5.36 -8.05
N HIS A 76 -2.81 -6.63 -8.44
CA HIS A 76 -3.76 -7.66 -8.00
C HIS A 76 -3.52 -8.19 -6.57
N THR A 77 -2.59 -7.61 -5.82
CA THR A 77 -2.22 -8.02 -4.44
C THR A 77 -2.43 -6.89 -3.42
N ASN A 78 -3.21 -5.88 -3.78
CA ASN A 78 -3.51 -4.72 -2.95
C ASN A 78 -5.02 -4.41 -2.99
N SER A 79 -5.75 -4.91 -2.00
CA SER A 79 -7.20 -4.74 -1.86
C SER A 79 -7.64 -3.29 -1.63
N GLU A 80 -6.78 -2.43 -1.06
CA GLU A 80 -7.07 -1.00 -0.84
C GLU A 80 -6.94 -0.17 -2.12
N HIS A 81 -6.04 -0.57 -3.01
CA HIS A 81 -5.71 0.15 -4.25
C HIS A 81 -5.56 -0.79 -5.47
N PRO A 82 -6.57 -1.59 -5.81
CA PRO A 82 -6.49 -2.52 -6.94
C PRO A 82 -6.38 -1.78 -8.27
N SER A 83 -5.89 -2.46 -9.32
CA SER A 83 -5.92 -1.95 -10.70
C SER A 83 -5.16 -0.64 -10.93
N THR A 84 -4.27 -0.25 -10.01
CA THR A 84 -3.57 1.04 -10.03
C THR A 84 -2.04 0.88 -9.95
N VAL A 85 -1.34 1.86 -10.52
CA VAL A 85 0.12 1.94 -10.47
C VAL A 85 0.62 2.12 -9.04
N HIS A 86 -0.02 2.99 -8.23
CA HIS A 86 0.39 3.18 -6.84
C HIS A 86 0.11 1.94 -5.98
N GLY A 87 -0.97 1.19 -6.24
CA GLY A 87 -1.23 -0.10 -5.60
C GLY A 87 -0.12 -1.12 -5.87
N ALA A 88 0.34 -1.22 -7.11
CA ALA A 88 1.48 -2.04 -7.50
C ALA A 88 2.79 -1.60 -6.82
N PHE A 89 3.05 -0.29 -6.73
CA PHE A 89 4.22 0.24 -6.04
C PHE A 89 4.21 -0.08 -4.54
N ILE A 90 3.06 0.13 -3.88
CA ILE A 90 2.88 -0.14 -2.44
C ILE A 90 3.05 -1.63 -2.15
N SER A 91 2.48 -2.52 -2.97
CA SER A 91 2.64 -3.98 -2.78
C SER A 91 4.09 -4.42 -2.98
N GLY A 92 4.83 -3.84 -3.93
CA GLY A 92 6.26 -4.08 -4.09
C GLY A 92 7.07 -3.68 -2.84
N ARG A 93 6.78 -2.52 -2.25
CA ARG A 93 7.40 -2.10 -0.98
C ARG A 93 7.05 -3.02 0.19
N ARG A 94 5.82 -3.55 0.23
CA ARG A 94 5.38 -4.53 1.22
C ARG A 94 6.22 -5.81 1.11
N VAL A 95 6.28 -6.43 -0.06
CA VAL A 95 7.06 -7.67 -0.27
C VAL A 95 8.55 -7.47 -0.02
N ALA A 96 9.13 -6.35 -0.43
CA ALA A 96 10.54 -6.05 -0.14
C ALA A 96 10.84 -6.05 1.39
N ARG A 97 9.90 -5.56 2.21
CA ARG A 97 10.03 -5.62 3.67
C ARG A 97 9.87 -7.05 4.18
N GLU A 98 8.87 -7.79 3.71
CA GLU A 98 8.64 -9.19 4.10
C GLU A 98 9.87 -10.07 3.80
N LEU A 99 10.53 -9.86 2.65
CA LEU A 99 11.77 -10.52 2.27
C LEU A 99 12.92 -10.21 3.23
N LEU A 100 13.12 -8.93 3.60
CA LEU A 100 14.17 -8.54 4.55
C LEU A 100 13.98 -9.20 5.92
N VAL A 101 12.74 -9.29 6.40
CA VAL A 101 12.43 -9.96 7.67
C VAL A 101 12.74 -11.45 7.58
N THR A 102 12.38 -12.09 6.47
CA THR A 102 12.56 -13.53 6.28
C THR A 102 14.03 -13.92 6.07
N TRP A 103 14.76 -13.15 5.26
CA TRP A 103 16.15 -13.43 4.89
C TRP A 103 17.12 -13.33 6.06
N HIS A 104 16.88 -12.39 6.98
CA HIS A 104 17.72 -12.28 8.18
C HIS A 104 17.49 -13.41 9.19
N GLY A 105 16.52 -14.31 8.94
CA GLY A 105 16.13 -15.38 9.84
C GLY A 105 15.66 -14.84 11.20
N HIS A 106 15.11 -15.72 12.02
CA HIS A 106 15.15 -15.55 13.47
C HIS A 106 16.59 -15.73 13.98
N GLY A 107 17.58 -15.08 13.34
CA GLY A 107 18.92 -14.96 13.89
C GLY A 107 18.83 -14.11 15.15
N GLU A 108 19.51 -14.57 16.20
CA GLU A 108 19.65 -13.95 17.52
C GLU A 108 20.30 -12.55 17.43
N ASP A 109 19.62 -11.60 16.80
CA ASP A 109 19.87 -10.18 16.97
C ASP A 109 19.05 -9.75 18.19
N GLN A 110 19.71 -9.71 19.35
CA GLN A 110 19.16 -9.32 20.67
C GLN A 110 18.59 -7.87 20.72
N ASP A 111 18.40 -7.19 19.59
CA ASP A 111 17.89 -5.81 19.50
C ASP A 111 16.75 -5.63 18.48
N ARG A 112 15.88 -6.63 18.29
CA ARG A 112 14.78 -6.56 17.32
C ARG A 112 13.40 -6.52 17.95
N SER A 113 12.93 -5.29 18.17
CA SER A 113 11.53 -4.95 18.42
C SER A 113 10.67 -5.17 17.18
N TYR A 114 10.34 -6.42 16.89
CA TYR A 114 9.23 -6.76 15.99
C TYR A 114 7.93 -6.66 16.78
N ASP A 115 7.17 -5.60 16.51
CA ASP A 115 5.85 -5.45 17.11
C ASP A 115 4.87 -6.43 16.44
N MET A 116 4.37 -7.35 17.26
CA MET A 116 3.35 -8.34 16.93
C MET A 116 2.00 -7.65 16.65
N ILE A 117 1.27 -8.18 15.65
CA ILE A 117 -0.16 -8.01 15.33
C ILE A 117 -0.86 -6.84 16.05
N ALA A 118 -1.14 -5.74 15.34
CA ALA A 118 -2.02 -4.70 15.86
C ALA A 118 -3.49 -5.13 15.66
N TYR A 119 -4.29 -5.04 16.71
CA TYR A 119 -5.74 -4.93 16.60
C TYR A 119 -6.11 -3.46 16.78
N GLU A 120 -7.26 -3.02 16.24
CA GLU A 120 -7.91 -1.81 16.76
C GLU A 120 -8.14 -2.04 18.25
N ALA A 121 -7.52 -1.23 19.11
CA ALA A 121 -7.51 -1.51 20.53
C ALA A 121 -8.92 -1.26 21.11
N GLU A 122 -9.66 -2.33 21.40
CA GLU A 122 -10.93 -2.28 22.16
C GLU A 122 -10.75 -1.68 23.58
N TRP A 123 -9.51 -1.59 24.05
CA TRP A 123 -9.16 -0.99 25.34
C TRP A 123 -8.00 0.00 25.20
N LEU A 124 -8.31 1.29 25.25
CA LEU A 124 -7.33 2.37 25.30
C LEU A 124 -7.28 2.92 26.74
N PRO A 125 -6.12 2.96 27.40
CA PRO A 125 -5.97 3.72 28.64
C PRO A 125 -6.37 5.18 28.38
N GLU A 126 -7.20 5.77 29.25
CA GLU A 126 -7.84 7.10 29.13
C GLU A 126 -6.87 8.29 28.89
N GLN A 127 -5.56 8.05 28.83
CA GLN A 127 -4.51 9.06 28.65
C GLN A 127 -3.46 8.69 27.60
N SER A 128 -3.74 7.68 26.76
CA SER A 128 -2.79 7.24 25.74
C SER A 128 -2.63 8.30 24.65
N SER A 129 -1.40 8.72 24.39
CA SER A 129 -1.08 9.61 23.27
C SER A 129 -0.38 8.85 22.14
N CYS A 130 -0.60 9.32 20.92
CA CYS A 130 0.12 8.85 19.75
C CYS A 130 1.62 9.13 19.92
N ALA A 131 2.44 8.09 19.92
CA ALA A 131 3.89 8.20 20.05
C ALA A 131 4.56 8.78 18.80
N LEU A 132 3.80 9.00 17.72
CA LEU A 132 4.24 9.74 16.53
C LEU A 132 3.98 11.24 16.68
N CYS A 133 2.71 11.67 16.63
CA CYS A 133 2.35 13.10 16.65
C CYS A 133 2.26 13.72 18.06
N GLY A 134 2.17 12.92 19.13
CA GLY A 134 1.94 13.36 20.50
C GLY A 134 0.49 13.70 20.84
N GLY A 135 -0.42 13.67 19.86
CA GLY A 135 -1.85 13.92 20.01
C GLY A 135 -2.57 12.83 20.82
N ARG A 136 -3.69 13.20 21.42
CA ARG A 136 -4.56 12.30 22.22
C ARG A 136 -5.93 12.05 21.59
N GLU A 137 -6.23 12.72 20.49
CA GLU A 137 -7.56 12.70 19.88
C GLU A 137 -7.79 11.39 19.12
N THR A 138 -8.75 10.59 19.59
CA THR A 138 -9.22 9.40 18.89
C THR A 138 -10.53 9.72 18.17
N GLY A 139 -10.57 9.58 16.83
CA GLY A 139 -11.80 9.76 16.03
C GLY A 139 -11.84 10.99 15.12
N GLY A 140 -10.77 11.79 15.07
CA GLY A 140 -10.58 12.86 14.08
C GLY A 140 -9.96 12.37 12.77
N MET A 141 -9.42 13.30 11.95
CA MET A 141 -8.70 13.01 10.69
C MET A 141 -7.51 12.05 10.85
N GLU A 142 -7.06 11.80 12.06
CA GLU A 142 -5.88 10.98 12.37
C GLU A 142 -6.21 9.48 12.51
N GLY A 143 -7.50 9.13 12.65
CA GLY A 143 -7.97 7.75 12.85
C GLY A 143 -7.84 7.27 14.30
N GLY A 144 -8.19 6.00 14.55
CA GLY A 144 -8.09 5.38 15.88
C GLY A 144 -6.64 5.14 16.32
N LEU A 145 -6.44 4.91 17.63
CA LEU A 145 -5.14 4.51 18.16
C LEU A 145 -4.90 3.01 17.92
N LEU A 146 -3.79 2.70 17.29
CA LEU A 146 -3.24 1.36 17.11
C LEU A 146 -2.31 1.03 18.28
N GLY A 147 -2.35 -0.23 18.72
CA GLY A 147 -1.46 -0.78 19.75
C GLY A 147 -2.14 -1.90 20.52
N PRO A 148 -1.54 -2.36 21.64
CA PRO A 148 -0.28 -1.90 22.22
C PRO A 148 0.96 -2.36 21.44
N PHE A 149 1.96 -1.48 21.33
CA PHE A 149 3.29 -1.80 20.76
C PHE A 149 4.40 -1.64 21.81
N LYS A 150 5.51 -2.36 21.69
CA LYS A 150 6.67 -2.18 22.58
C LYS A 150 7.56 -1.08 22.02
N ALA A 151 8.03 -0.15 22.85
CA ALA A 151 8.90 0.95 22.41
C ALA A 151 10.27 0.49 21.81
N GLY A 152 10.64 -0.79 21.99
CA GLY A 152 11.88 -1.41 21.51
C GLY A 152 13.12 -1.08 22.34
N GLY A 153 14.27 -1.71 22.01
CA GLY A 153 15.56 -1.49 22.67
C GLY A 153 15.60 -1.89 24.15
N GLY A 154 15.01 -3.04 24.51
CA GLY A 154 14.94 -3.53 25.90
C GLY A 154 13.94 -2.80 26.82
N SER A 155 13.26 -1.75 26.33
CA SER A 155 12.23 -1.04 27.10
C SER A 155 10.93 -1.84 27.17
N ASN A 156 10.38 -1.99 28.38
CA ASN A 156 9.05 -2.58 28.58
C ASN A 156 7.91 -1.57 28.42
N ARG A 157 8.20 -0.36 27.91
CA ARG A 157 7.20 0.68 27.75
C ARG A 157 6.30 0.40 26.55
N ILE A 158 5.00 0.43 26.81
CA ILE A 158 3.95 0.32 25.78
C ILE A 158 3.76 1.67 25.10
N ILE A 159 3.57 1.66 23.78
CA ILE A 159 3.25 2.83 22.97
C ILE A 159 2.03 2.54 22.09
N PHE A 160 1.32 3.61 21.73
CA PHE A 160 0.20 3.60 20.79
C PHE A 160 0.47 4.65 19.71
N VAL A 161 -0.08 4.48 18.50
CA VAL A 161 0.05 5.44 17.40
C VAL A 161 -1.26 5.56 16.64
N HIS A 162 -1.61 6.75 16.15
CA HIS A 162 -2.81 6.87 15.30
C HIS A 162 -2.66 6.10 13.99
N ALA A 163 -3.76 5.55 13.49
CA ALA A 163 -3.78 4.77 12.26
C ALA A 163 -3.23 5.56 11.07
N ASN A 164 -3.62 6.83 10.92
CA ASN A 164 -3.12 7.65 9.81
C ASN A 164 -1.70 8.14 10.05
N CYS A 165 -1.29 8.40 11.30
CA CYS A 165 0.12 8.67 11.59
C CYS A 165 1.00 7.47 11.22
N ALA A 166 0.55 6.25 11.51
CA ALA A 166 1.23 5.03 11.12
C ALA A 166 1.23 4.84 9.59
N LEU A 167 0.10 5.09 8.92
CA LEU A 167 -0.04 4.93 7.48
C LEU A 167 0.85 5.87 6.67
N TYR A 168 0.92 7.15 7.07
CA TYR A 168 1.68 8.17 6.33
C TYR A 168 3.18 8.18 6.67
N THR A 169 3.60 7.47 7.72
CA THR A 169 5.03 7.36 8.04
C THR A 169 5.75 6.45 7.04
N PRO A 170 6.79 6.94 6.33
CA PRO A 170 7.43 6.18 5.24
C PRO A 170 8.07 4.85 5.65
N GLU A 171 8.45 4.66 6.91
CA GLU A 171 9.09 3.44 7.41
C GLU A 171 8.09 2.36 7.86
N ILE A 172 6.87 2.77 8.18
CA ILE A 172 5.84 1.88 8.68
C ILE A 172 5.23 1.12 7.48
N GLY A 173 4.91 -0.14 7.72
CA GLY A 173 4.23 -0.99 6.75
C GLY A 173 2.95 -1.57 7.34
N LYS A 174 2.00 -1.87 6.46
CA LYS A 174 0.75 -2.55 6.78
C LYS A 174 0.57 -3.73 5.81
N ALA A 175 0.18 -4.90 6.32
CA ALA A 175 -0.24 -6.06 5.52
C ALA A 175 -1.48 -6.69 6.18
N GLY A 176 -2.64 -6.51 5.54
CA GLY A 176 -3.93 -6.81 6.18
C GLY A 176 -4.12 -6.03 7.48
N SER A 177 -4.42 -6.72 8.58
CA SER A 177 -4.51 -6.12 9.92
C SER A 177 -3.17 -5.90 10.62
N ARG A 178 -2.05 -6.38 10.05
CA ARG A 178 -0.74 -6.33 10.71
C ARG A 178 0.02 -5.06 10.37
N TRP A 179 0.66 -4.47 11.38
CA TRP A 179 1.52 -3.29 11.24
C TRP A 179 2.97 -3.61 11.60
N PHE A 180 3.90 -2.98 10.88
CA PHE A 180 5.35 -3.25 10.98
C PHE A 180 6.13 -1.95 11.17
N ASN A 181 7.30 -2.05 11.82
CA ASN A 181 8.26 -0.96 12.04
C ASN A 181 7.76 0.22 12.90
N ILE A 182 6.64 0.09 13.62
CA ILE A 182 6.09 1.18 14.44
C ILE A 182 7.10 1.68 15.48
N SER A 183 7.64 0.80 16.31
CA SER A 183 8.61 1.23 17.32
C SER A 183 9.96 1.69 16.75
N LYS A 184 10.35 1.21 15.57
CA LYS A 184 11.51 1.74 14.84
C LYS A 184 11.27 3.19 14.39
N ALA A 185 10.12 3.46 13.77
CA ALA A 185 9.74 4.79 13.32
C ALA A 185 9.63 5.78 14.48
N VAL A 186 9.02 5.38 15.60
CA VAL A 186 8.95 6.19 16.82
C VAL A 186 10.35 6.48 17.39
N ARG A 187 11.25 5.51 17.42
CA ARG A 187 12.64 5.71 17.86
C ARG A 187 13.41 6.68 16.97
N ARG A 188 13.28 6.55 15.64
CA ARG A 188 13.88 7.51 14.69
C ARG A 188 13.31 8.90 14.91
N GLY A 189 11.99 9.02 14.98
CA GLY A 189 11.30 10.29 15.19
C GLY A 189 11.79 11.04 16.42
N ARG A 190 12.01 10.35 17.55
CA ARG A 190 12.59 10.98 18.76
C ARG A 190 14.00 11.53 18.59
N ARG A 191 14.75 11.09 17.57
CA ARG A 191 16.08 11.64 17.24
C ARG A 191 16.00 12.78 16.23
N LEU A 192 14.85 13.02 15.61
CA LEU A 192 14.63 14.08 14.64
C LEU A 192 14.09 15.33 15.34
N ARG A 193 14.61 16.48 14.96
CA ARG A 193 14.20 17.79 15.46
C ARG A 193 13.29 18.46 14.42
N CYS A 194 12.11 18.92 14.84
CA CYS A 194 11.22 19.67 13.96
C CYS A 194 11.88 21.00 13.54
N SER A 195 11.94 21.26 12.23
CA SER A 195 12.51 22.50 11.68
C SER A 195 11.71 23.75 12.03
N ARG A 196 10.44 23.60 12.42
CA ARG A 196 9.54 24.70 12.81
C ARG A 196 9.56 25.00 14.30
N CYS A 197 9.40 24.00 15.17
CA CYS A 197 9.29 24.19 16.62
C CYS A 197 10.54 23.81 17.41
N GLY A 198 11.55 23.20 16.78
CA GLY A 198 12.82 22.86 17.42
C GLY A 198 12.77 21.73 18.45
N GLN A 199 11.59 21.15 18.70
CA GLN A 199 11.40 20.02 19.60
C GLN A 199 11.76 18.70 18.91
N ASN A 200 12.30 17.76 19.70
CA ASN A 200 12.48 16.37 19.26
C ASN A 200 11.12 15.67 19.31
N GLY A 201 10.75 14.97 18.24
CA GLY A 201 9.42 14.37 18.15
C GLY A 201 9.21 13.66 16.83
N ALA A 202 8.30 12.70 16.81
CA ALA A 202 8.11 11.87 15.65
C ALA A 202 7.40 12.61 14.52
N THR A 203 7.99 12.44 13.34
CA THR A 203 7.62 13.05 12.07
C THR A 203 6.41 12.34 11.50
N ILE A 204 5.38 13.11 11.12
CA ILE A 204 4.44 12.70 10.07
C ILE A 204 5.21 12.70 8.74
#